data_AF-A0A3B8Y2L1-F1
#
_entry.id   AF-A0A3B8Y2L1-F1
#
_cell.length_a   1.000
_cell.length_b   1.000
_cell.length_c   1.000
_cell.angle_alpha   90.00
_cell.angle_beta   90.00
_cell.angle_gamma   90.00
#
_symmetry.space_group_name_H-M   'P 1'
#
loop_
_entity.id
_entity.type
_entity.pdbx_description
1 polymer ?
#
loop_
_entity_poly.entity_id
_entity_poly.type
_entity_poly.pdbx_seq_one_letter_code
_entity_poly.pdbx_strand_id
1 'polypeptide(L)'
;VYGSRFYGEPHRVLYFHHLLGNQVISNFINLLCNTTLTDIEVCTKMFRRDVLDDMKLTCNDFGFEVEFTVKVAKSRRRWRLYEAGVSYYGRSYAEGKKINWTDGVKALWYIVKFWATT
;
A
#
# COMPACT_ATOMS: atom_id res chain seq x y z
N VAL A 1 -5.55 0.76 -10.66
CA VAL A 1 -5.77 -0.65 -10.28
C VAL A 1 -4.66 -1.06 -9.33
N TYR A 2 -5.04 -1.49 -8.14
CA TYR A 2 -4.17 -2.03 -7.11
C TYR A 2 -4.23 -3.55 -7.19
N GLY A 3 -3.07 -4.21 -7.11
CA GLY A 3 -3.05 -5.64 -6.82
C GLY A 3 -3.48 -5.92 -5.39
N SER A 4 -3.92 -7.13 -5.11
CA SER A 4 -4.16 -7.60 -3.76
C SER A 4 -3.71 -9.03 -3.57
N ARG A 5 -2.90 -9.26 -2.54
CA ARG A 5 -2.50 -10.61 -2.12
C ARG A 5 -3.62 -11.35 -1.39
N PHE A 6 -4.65 -10.64 -0.95
CA PHE A 6 -5.71 -11.16 -0.09
C PHE A 6 -7.06 -11.30 -0.82
N TYR A 7 -7.12 -10.92 -2.09
CA TYR A 7 -8.35 -10.94 -2.89
C TYR A 7 -8.34 -12.07 -3.92
N GLY A 8 -9.28 -13.01 -3.81
CA GLY A 8 -9.71 -13.89 -4.91
C GLY A 8 -8.79 -15.06 -5.31
N GLU A 9 -7.54 -15.14 -4.82
CA GLU A 9 -6.56 -16.12 -5.29
C GLU A 9 -5.94 -16.97 -4.15
N PRO A 10 -5.61 -18.26 -4.41
CA PRO A 10 -4.80 -19.06 -3.50
C PRO A 10 -3.44 -18.41 -3.27
N HIS A 11 -3.07 -18.23 -2.01
CA HIS A 11 -1.78 -17.63 -1.63
C HIS A 11 -1.04 -18.49 -0.61
N ARG A 12 0.30 -18.38 -0.62
CA ARG A 12 1.15 -19.08 0.34
C ARG A 12 0.89 -18.54 1.74
N VAL A 13 0.53 -19.41 2.67
CA VAL A 13 0.46 -19.06 4.10
C VAL A 13 1.87 -18.79 4.61
N LEU A 14 2.07 -17.61 5.19
CA LEU A 14 3.35 -17.18 5.76
C LEU A 14 3.13 -16.65 7.19
N TYR A 15 4.01 -15.78 7.65
CA TYR A 15 3.98 -15.21 8.99
C TYR A 15 2.71 -14.37 9.27
N PHE A 16 1.92 -14.80 10.26
CA PHE A 16 0.70 -14.12 10.72
C PHE A 16 0.92 -12.65 11.12
N HIS A 17 2.00 -12.34 11.83
CA HIS A 17 2.28 -10.95 12.28
C HIS A 17 2.51 -9.98 11.11
N HIS A 18 3.02 -10.47 9.98
CA HIS A 18 3.17 -9.63 8.78
C HIS A 18 1.82 -9.39 8.09
N LEU A 19 0.95 -10.40 8.06
CA LEU A 19 -0.42 -10.22 7.59
C LEU A 19 -1.12 -9.15 8.43
N LEU A 20 -1.08 -9.28 9.76
CA LEU A 20 -1.69 -8.33 10.68
C LEU A 20 -1.09 -6.93 10.51
N GLY A 21 0.24 -6.81 10.40
CA GLY A 21 0.90 -5.53 10.17
C GLY A 21 0.44 -4.83 8.89
N ASN A 22 0.35 -5.57 7.78
CA ASN A 22 -0.16 -5.03 6.51
C ASN A 22 -1.63 -4.62 6.59
N GLN A 23 -2.46 -5.41 7.28
CA GLN A 23 -3.86 -5.07 7.50
C GLN A 23 -4.00 -3.80 8.35
N VAL A 24 -3.18 -3.64 9.39
CA VAL A 24 -3.18 -2.41 10.22
C VAL A 24 -2.82 -1.19 9.37
N ILE A 25 -1.74 -1.27 8.57
CA ILE A 25 -1.31 -0.19 7.68
C ILE A 25 -2.43 0.14 6.66
N SER A 26 -2.98 -0.89 6.00
CA SER A 26 -4.00 -0.71 4.97
C SER A 26 -5.30 -0.12 5.55
N ASN A 27 -5.75 -0.64 6.69
CA ASN A 27 -6.95 -0.14 7.37
C ASN A 27 -6.75 1.29 7.89
N PHE A 28 -5.55 1.66 8.32
CA PHE A 28 -5.31 3.02 8.78
C PHE A 28 -5.39 4.04 7.64
N ILE A 29 -4.88 3.71 6.45
CA ILE A 29 -5.06 4.54 5.25
C ILE A 29 -6.53 4.58 4.85
N ASN A 30 -7.22 3.43 4.83
CA ASN A 30 -8.64 3.35 4.51
C ASN A 30 -9.49 4.23 5.42
N LEU A 31 -9.20 4.23 6.73
CA LEU A 31 -9.87 5.08 7.71
C LEU A 31 -9.67 6.57 7.39
N LEU A 32 -8.44 6.99 7.07
CA LEU A 32 -8.10 8.38 6.85
C LEU A 32 -8.52 8.92 5.48
N CYS A 33 -8.49 8.06 4.45
CA CYS A 33 -8.80 8.43 3.06
C CYS A 33 -10.20 7.99 2.62
N ASN A 34 -10.95 7.33 3.49
CA ASN A 34 -12.28 6.78 3.22
C ASN A 34 -12.30 5.85 1.99
N THR A 35 -11.42 4.84 1.99
CA THR A 35 -11.29 3.81 0.93
C THR A 35 -11.51 2.40 1.48
N THR A 36 -11.60 1.40 0.62
CA THR A 36 -11.83 -0.01 0.99
C THR A 36 -10.80 -0.96 0.39
N LEU A 37 -9.55 -0.52 0.21
CA LEU A 37 -8.47 -1.33 -0.36
C LEU A 37 -8.02 -2.40 0.63
N THR A 38 -7.95 -3.67 0.22
CA THR A 38 -7.53 -4.76 1.12
C THR A 38 -6.02 -4.84 1.30
N ASP A 39 -5.24 -4.42 0.30
CA ASP A 39 -3.78 -4.49 0.34
C ASP A 39 -3.12 -3.29 -0.36
N ILE A 40 -2.63 -2.33 0.42
CA ILE A 40 -1.98 -1.13 -0.12
C ILE A 40 -0.49 -1.37 -0.42
N GLU A 41 0.15 -2.23 0.37
CA GLU A 41 1.58 -2.53 0.33
C GLU A 41 1.89 -3.72 -0.61
N VAL A 42 1.20 -3.76 -1.74
CA VAL A 42 1.27 -4.85 -2.73
C VAL A 42 2.36 -4.63 -3.77
N CYS A 43 2.90 -3.41 -3.88
CA CYS A 43 3.90 -2.97 -4.89
C CYS A 43 3.48 -3.17 -6.36
N THR A 44 2.34 -3.79 -6.62
CA THR A 44 1.81 -4.06 -7.95
C THR A 44 0.65 -3.11 -8.19
N LYS A 45 0.93 -2.00 -8.86
CA LYS A 45 -0.06 -0.96 -9.16
C LYS A 45 0.02 -0.60 -10.63
N MET A 46 -1.14 -0.54 -11.27
CA MET A 46 -1.27 -0.09 -12.66
C MET A 46 -2.19 1.12 -12.70
N PHE A 47 -1.72 2.20 -13.31
CA PHE A 47 -2.45 3.44 -13.43
C PHE A 47 -2.14 4.09 -14.77
N ARG A 48 -3.03 5.00 -15.18
CA ARG A 48 -2.82 5.81 -16.39
C ARG A 48 -1.81 6.92 -16.09
N ARG A 49 -1.10 7.38 -17.12
CA ARG A 49 -0.04 8.39 -16.97
C ARG A 49 -0.56 9.71 -16.36
N ASP A 50 -1.77 10.10 -16.73
CA ASP A 50 -2.48 11.30 -16.21
C ASP A 50 -2.64 11.33 -14.69
N VAL A 51 -2.58 10.18 -14.02
CA VAL A 51 -2.54 10.07 -12.55
C VAL A 51 -1.26 10.70 -12.01
N LEU A 52 -0.11 10.49 -12.66
CA LEU A 52 1.17 11.10 -12.23
C LEU A 52 1.19 12.60 -12.45
N ASP A 53 0.54 13.10 -13.51
CA ASP A 53 0.47 14.53 -13.79
C ASP A 53 -0.33 15.31 -12.73
N ASP A 54 -1.09 14.61 -11.89
CA ASP A 54 -1.88 15.18 -10.79
C ASP A 54 -1.12 15.27 -9.46
N MET A 55 0.09 14.68 -9.37
CA MET A 55 0.80 14.56 -8.11
C MET A 55 2.31 14.73 -8.25
N LYS A 56 2.92 15.42 -7.28
CA LYS A 56 4.38 15.46 -7.13
C LYS A 56 4.81 14.48 -6.05
N LEU A 57 5.49 13.42 -6.42
CA LEU A 57 6.03 12.43 -5.49
C LEU A 57 7.36 12.94 -4.90
N THR A 58 7.59 12.66 -3.63
CA THR A 58 8.74 13.20 -2.87
C THR A 58 9.48 12.12 -2.10
N CYS A 59 8.84 11.00 -1.81
CA CYS A 59 9.42 9.88 -1.10
C CYS A 59 10.27 9.01 -2.02
N ASN A 60 11.52 8.76 -1.62
CA ASN A 60 12.48 7.93 -2.36
C ASN A 60 12.76 6.59 -1.66
N ASP A 61 11.82 6.10 -0.85
CA ASP A 61 11.90 4.80 -0.19
C ASP A 61 10.54 4.08 -0.23
N PHE A 62 10.37 3.06 0.60
CA PHE A 62 9.14 2.27 0.68
C PHE A 62 7.88 3.10 0.99
N GLY A 63 8.03 4.26 1.64
CA GLY A 63 6.94 5.20 1.90
C GLY A 63 6.31 5.81 0.65
N PHE A 64 6.93 5.60 -0.53
CA PHE A 64 6.32 5.91 -1.83
C PHE A 64 4.93 5.28 -1.97
N GLU A 65 4.76 4.04 -1.53
CA GLU A 65 3.49 3.31 -1.67
C GLU A 65 2.35 4.00 -0.91
N VAL A 66 2.68 4.55 0.26
CA VAL A 66 1.77 5.33 1.10
C VAL A 66 1.52 6.70 0.47
N GLU A 67 2.57 7.44 0.10
CA GLU A 67 2.45 8.77 -0.52
C GLU A 67 1.56 8.72 -1.76
N PHE A 68 1.85 7.77 -2.65
CA PHE A 68 1.10 7.58 -3.89
C PHE A 68 -0.37 7.31 -3.60
N THR A 69 -0.68 6.40 -2.67
CA THR A 69 -2.06 6.01 -2.38
C THR A 69 -2.85 7.14 -1.74
N VAL A 70 -2.27 7.86 -0.78
CA VAL A 70 -2.90 9.03 -0.16
C VAL A 70 -3.18 10.11 -1.20
N LYS A 71 -2.23 10.40 -2.10
CA LYS A 71 -2.39 11.41 -3.16
C LYS A 71 -3.44 11.02 -4.18
N VAL A 72 -3.49 9.75 -4.60
CA VAL A 72 -4.55 9.25 -5.49
C VAL A 72 -5.92 9.38 -4.82
N ALA A 73 -6.04 8.98 -3.54
CA ALA A 73 -7.31 8.99 -2.84
C ALA A 73 -7.84 10.41 -2.56
N LYS A 74 -6.94 11.37 -2.25
CA LYS A 74 -7.29 12.78 -2.00
C LYS A 74 -7.31 13.66 -3.25
N SER A 75 -7.02 13.10 -4.42
CA SER A 75 -7.00 13.82 -5.70
C SER A 75 -8.33 14.54 -5.98
N ARG A 76 -8.25 15.79 -6.46
CA ARG A 76 -9.43 16.55 -6.91
C ARG A 76 -10.09 15.94 -8.14
N ARG A 77 -9.35 15.18 -8.95
CA ARG A 77 -9.89 14.48 -10.13
C ARG A 77 -10.74 13.27 -9.79
N ARG A 78 -10.74 12.83 -8.51
CA ARG A 78 -11.53 11.69 -8.01
C ARG A 78 -11.32 10.42 -8.84
N TRP A 79 -10.07 9.95 -8.87
CA TRP A 79 -9.72 8.73 -9.58
C TRP A 79 -10.49 7.51 -9.08
N ARG A 80 -10.82 6.61 -10.01
CA ARG A 80 -11.49 5.35 -9.69
C ARG A 80 -10.46 4.31 -9.25
N LEU A 81 -10.59 3.88 -8.01
CA LEU A 81 -9.75 2.85 -7.41
C LEU A 81 -10.41 1.48 -7.65
N TYR A 82 -9.62 0.52 -8.11
CA TYR A 82 -10.03 -0.87 -8.33
C TYR A 82 -8.95 -1.78 -7.77
N GLU A 83 -9.36 -2.94 -7.28
CA GLU A 83 -8.49 -3.96 -6.72
C GLU A 83 -8.61 -5.26 -7.52
N ALA A 84 -7.50 -5.94 -7.77
CA ALA A 84 -7.45 -7.20 -8.50
C ALA A 84 -6.54 -8.19 -7.77
N GLY A 85 -6.93 -9.45 -7.71
CA GLY A 85 -6.12 -10.51 -7.10
C GLY A 85 -4.78 -10.68 -7.80
N VAL A 86 -3.71 -10.87 -7.02
CA VAL A 86 -2.38 -11.19 -7.54
C VAL A 86 -1.80 -12.41 -6.84
N SER A 87 -1.19 -13.32 -7.61
CA SER A 87 -0.45 -14.45 -7.05
C SER A 87 0.83 -13.94 -6.40
N TYR A 88 1.01 -14.24 -5.11
CA TYR A 88 2.16 -13.79 -4.34
C TYR A 88 2.89 -14.96 -3.68
N TYR A 89 4.19 -15.03 -3.93
CA TYR A 89 5.09 -15.97 -3.29
C TYR A 89 6.06 -15.22 -2.36
N GLY A 90 5.69 -15.14 -1.09
CA GLY A 90 6.46 -14.43 -0.07
C GLY A 90 7.77 -15.14 0.27
N ARG A 91 8.83 -14.36 0.50
CA ARG A 91 10.12 -14.82 1.03
C ARG A 91 10.10 -14.93 2.55
N SER A 92 10.71 -15.98 3.07
CA SER A 92 11.05 -16.18 4.48
C SER A 92 12.26 -15.32 4.89
N TYR A 93 12.51 -15.23 6.20
CA TYR A 93 13.73 -14.56 6.71
C TYR A 93 15.02 -15.27 6.26
N ALA A 94 15.00 -16.61 6.17
CA ALA A 94 16.13 -17.39 5.67
C ALA A 94 16.42 -17.12 4.17
N GLU A 95 15.38 -16.80 3.38
CA GLU A 95 15.50 -16.39 1.98
C GLU A 95 15.88 -14.89 1.82
N GLY A 96 16.28 -14.23 2.90
CA GLY A 96 16.78 -12.85 2.88
C GLY A 96 15.68 -11.78 2.85
N LYS A 97 14.56 -12.01 3.54
CA LYS A 97 13.56 -10.95 3.78
C LYS A 97 14.20 -9.82 4.61
N LYS A 98 14.16 -8.60 4.08
CA LYS A 98 14.78 -7.41 4.70
C LYS A 98 13.80 -6.54 5.50
N ILE A 99 12.50 -6.79 5.39
CA ILE A 99 11.44 -5.99 6.03
C ILE A 99 11.26 -6.44 7.47
N ASN A 100 11.34 -5.49 8.39
CA ASN A 100 11.25 -5.67 9.84
C ASN A 100 10.12 -4.81 10.44
N TRP A 101 9.87 -4.96 11.75
CA TRP A 101 8.82 -4.21 12.46
C TRP A 101 9.05 -2.69 12.46
N THR A 102 10.32 -2.25 12.41
CA THR A 102 10.71 -0.84 12.31
C THR A 102 10.18 -0.19 11.04
N ASP A 103 10.11 -0.96 9.94
CA ASP A 103 9.54 -0.48 8.67
C ASP A 103 8.03 -0.26 8.81
N GLY A 104 7.35 -1.08 9.61
CA GLY A 104 5.93 -0.90 9.94
C GLY A 104 5.66 0.41 10.69
N VAL A 105 6.47 0.72 11.72
CA VAL A 105 6.36 2.00 12.45
C VAL A 105 6.64 3.18 11.51
N LYS A 106 7.65 3.05 10.64
CA LYS A 106 7.97 4.06 9.64
C LYS A 106 6.81 4.27 8.65
N ALA A 107 6.15 3.21 8.21
CA ALA A 107 4.98 3.26 7.34
C ALA A 107 3.82 4.01 8.01
N LEU A 108 3.53 3.73 9.29
CA LEU A 108 2.50 4.46 10.05
C LEU A 108 2.82 5.97 10.14
N TRP A 109 4.08 6.34 10.35
CA TRP A 109 4.50 7.74 10.33
C TRP A 109 4.30 8.37 8.95
N TYR A 110 4.63 7.66 7.87
CA TYR A 110 4.39 8.14 6.50
C TYR A 110 2.91 8.39 6.22
N ILE A 111 2.02 7.53 6.72
CA ILE A 111 0.57 7.69 6.54
C ILE A 111 0.12 9.05 7.12
N VAL A 112 0.47 9.30 8.38
CA VAL A 112 0.09 10.55 9.05
C VAL A 112 0.72 11.75 8.36
N LYS A 113 2.02 11.67 8.04
CA LYS A 113 2.74 12.75 7.37
C LYS A 113 2.09 13.13 6.03
N PHE A 114 1.90 12.17 5.13
CA PHE A 114 1.38 12.46 3.79
C PHE A 114 -0.10 12.81 3.80
N TRP A 115 -0.88 12.24 4.72
CA TRP A 115 -2.28 12.62 4.86
C TRP A 115 -2.44 14.08 5.31
N ALA A 116 -1.55 14.56 6.19
CA ALA A 116 -1.58 15.94 6.68
C ALA A 116 -1.02 16.96 5.67
N THR A 117 -0.08 16.56 4.80
CA THR A 117 0.58 17.48 3.85
C THR A 117 0.01 17.49 2.43
N THR A 118 -0.86 16.53 2.10
CA THR A 118 -1.57 16.45 0.82
C THR A 118 -2.93 17.11 0.92
#